data_AF-A0A135U5P5-F1
#
_entry.id   AF-A0A135U5P5-F1
#
_cell.length_a   1.000
_cell.length_b   1.000
_cell.length_c   1.000
_cell.angle_alpha   90.00
_cell.angle_beta   90.00
_cell.angle_gamma   90.00
#
_symmetry.space_group_name_H-M   'P 1'
#
loop_
_entity.id
_entity.type
_entity.pdbx_description
1 polymer ?
#
loop_
_entity_poly.entity_id
_entity_poly.type
_entity_poly.pdbx_seq_one_letter_code
_entity_poly.pdbx_strand_id
1 'polypeptide(L)'
;MTSFQTLPPEILSQIVSCLDYSYSYLRNLKLTCRRLSKLAEPFLHRKALQDHTVLLQLVRNDQGDILEPILHSQVKPKWAAPQHYLDSCLHDALLGGHVKAADAFINNGAEIFLSDDVIVRSEFPETREWLEAHDATGLGSLALAARSRYHMTFWYKGCAPYASEKAFWECKRKVMKRILEKLEIQIPKHDPILARELDMALAEAANADGHSIELMEFLFNNDASVSCKFTPQVAGKAWHNALNEEIPALFEAKVDWLLLHDVDPTKVWTWEGMRTLIQFFLRKSYRSFQCFEEGSAFTNKVFGYMEYLESWGCLHWPQSTLRSFVLSIGTVQINCIIDYPRTEEYCGMLSAGGDNADDRRELELIFNEPDESLQPLRVALSNQIALKHFRDLVILPSPTFREWFDKESMPTTIQNLDKLFRDFSG
;
A
#
# COMPACT_ATOMS: atom_id res chain seq x y z
N MET A 1 -48.48 26.21 -27.31
CA MET A 1 -47.62 26.59 -26.17
C MET A 1 -46.20 26.17 -26.47
N THR A 2 -45.26 27.12 -26.53
CA THR A 2 -43.84 26.84 -26.72
C THR A 2 -43.24 26.32 -25.41
N SER A 3 -42.69 25.12 -25.42
CA SER A 3 -41.94 24.56 -24.28
C SER A 3 -40.44 24.71 -24.54
N PHE A 4 -39.61 24.63 -23.49
CA PHE A 4 -38.15 24.62 -23.66
C PHE A 4 -37.66 23.48 -24.57
N GLN A 5 -38.46 22.43 -24.77
CA GLN A 5 -38.13 21.33 -25.68
C GLN A 5 -38.26 21.71 -27.16
N THR A 6 -39.07 22.73 -27.48
CA THR A 6 -39.34 23.18 -28.86
C THR A 6 -38.45 24.34 -29.31
N LEU A 7 -37.56 24.85 -28.44
CA LEU A 7 -36.67 25.95 -28.79
C LEU A 7 -35.48 25.49 -29.68
N PRO A 8 -35.02 26.35 -30.60
CA PRO A 8 -33.78 26.13 -31.35
C PRO A 8 -32.56 26.04 -30.42
N PRO A 9 -31.58 25.17 -30.71
CA PRO A 9 -30.34 25.04 -29.93
C PRO A 9 -29.62 26.37 -29.68
N GLU A 10 -29.65 27.27 -30.66
CA GLU A 10 -28.97 28.56 -30.65
C GLU A 10 -29.60 29.50 -29.62
N ILE A 11 -30.93 29.51 -29.52
CA ILE A 11 -31.68 30.29 -28.52
C ILE A 11 -31.47 29.70 -27.12
N LEU A 12 -31.44 28.37 -27.00
CA LEU A 12 -31.13 27.72 -25.73
C LEU A 12 -29.70 28.04 -25.25
N SER A 13 -28.72 28.06 -26.16
CA SER A 13 -27.35 28.44 -25.86
C SER A 13 -27.24 29.91 -25.44
N GLN A 14 -27.97 30.81 -26.11
CA GLN A 14 -28.06 32.21 -25.72
C GLN A 14 -28.69 32.40 -24.34
N ILE A 15 -29.80 31.72 -24.02
CA ILE A 15 -30.44 31.75 -22.69
C ILE A 15 -29.44 31.29 -21.60
N VAL A 16 -28.74 30.19 -21.82
CA VAL A 16 -27.73 29.69 -20.88
C VAL A 16 -26.54 30.66 -20.73
N SER A 17 -26.14 31.34 -21.80
CA SER A 17 -25.06 32.33 -21.78
C SER A 17 -25.44 33.70 -21.18
N CYS A 18 -26.71 34.08 -21.24
CA CYS A 18 -27.25 35.35 -20.72
C CYS A 18 -27.66 35.26 -19.24
N LEU A 19 -27.82 34.04 -18.71
CA LEU A 19 -27.95 33.85 -17.28
C LEU A 19 -26.59 34.14 -16.65
N ASP A 20 -26.44 35.33 -16.07
CA ASP A 20 -25.29 35.68 -15.26
C ASP A 20 -25.12 34.65 -14.11
N TYR A 21 -24.33 33.62 -14.41
CA TYR A 21 -23.53 32.75 -13.57
C TYR A 21 -24.04 32.39 -12.17
N SER A 22 -25.34 32.29 -11.89
CA SER A 22 -25.82 31.74 -10.62
C SER A 22 -25.97 30.22 -10.71
N TYR A 23 -25.27 29.52 -9.80
CA TYR A 23 -25.17 28.05 -9.77
C TYR A 23 -26.55 27.42 -9.62
N SER A 24 -27.42 28.06 -8.83
CA SER A 24 -28.79 27.61 -8.60
C SER A 24 -29.65 27.66 -9.87
N TYR A 25 -29.50 28.68 -10.73
CA TYR A 25 -30.26 28.73 -12.00
C TYR A 25 -29.78 27.69 -13.00
N LEU A 26 -28.47 27.50 -13.13
CA LEU A 26 -27.93 26.45 -14.00
C LEU A 26 -28.29 25.04 -13.50
N ARG A 27 -28.35 24.84 -12.17
CA ARG A 27 -28.80 23.58 -11.55
C ARG A 27 -30.28 23.34 -11.84
N ASN A 28 -31.12 24.36 -11.72
CA ASN A 28 -32.56 24.25 -12.02
C ASN A 28 -32.81 23.96 -13.51
N LEU A 29 -32.03 24.58 -14.41
CA LEU A 29 -32.03 24.27 -15.84
C LEU A 29 -31.67 22.80 -16.12
N LYS A 30 -30.64 22.28 -15.46
CA LYS A 30 -30.24 20.86 -15.57
C LYS A 30 -31.38 19.92 -15.20
N LEU A 31 -32.12 20.25 -14.14
CA LEU A 31 -33.25 19.45 -13.64
C LEU A 31 -34.52 19.55 -14.51
N THR A 32 -34.58 20.49 -15.45
CA THR A 32 -35.82 20.77 -16.20
C THR A 32 -36.07 19.75 -17.32
N CYS A 33 -35.07 19.43 -18.15
CA CYS A 33 -35.20 18.38 -19.17
C CYS A 33 -33.83 17.89 -19.67
N ARG A 34 -33.78 16.67 -20.27
CA ARG A 34 -32.53 16.06 -20.78
C ARG A 34 -31.76 16.95 -21.76
N ARG A 35 -32.46 17.70 -22.63
CA ARG A 35 -31.83 18.56 -23.64
C ARG A 35 -31.17 19.80 -23.01
N LEU A 36 -31.80 20.39 -22.00
CA LEU A 36 -31.26 21.47 -21.19
C LEU A 36 -30.14 21.00 -20.26
N SER A 37 -30.23 19.78 -19.72
CA SER A 37 -29.15 19.15 -18.95
C SER A 37 -27.85 19.16 -19.75
N LYS A 38 -27.87 18.61 -20.98
CA LYS A 38 -26.68 18.57 -21.84
C LYS A 38 -26.08 19.95 -22.15
N LEU A 39 -26.91 21.00 -22.18
CA LEU A 39 -26.47 22.37 -22.48
C LEU A 39 -25.99 23.12 -21.23
N ALA A 40 -26.61 22.93 -20.07
CA ALA A 40 -26.27 23.59 -18.82
C ALA A 40 -25.06 22.96 -18.11
N GLU A 41 -24.83 21.66 -18.34
CA GLU A 41 -23.79 20.87 -17.69
C GLU A 41 -22.37 21.43 -17.91
N PRO A 42 -21.93 21.81 -19.13
CA PRO A 42 -20.64 22.46 -19.32
C PRO A 42 -20.48 23.79 -18.54
N PHE A 43 -21.56 24.56 -18.36
CA PHE A 43 -21.51 25.83 -17.63
C PHE A 43 -21.52 25.63 -16.12
N LEU A 44 -22.30 24.66 -15.61
CA LEU A 44 -22.23 24.22 -14.20
C LEU A 44 -20.81 23.77 -13.85
N HIS A 45 -20.23 22.98 -14.73
CA HIS A 45 -18.90 22.45 -14.55
C HIS A 45 -17.81 23.51 -14.64
N ARG A 46 -17.91 24.48 -15.58
CA ARG A 46 -17.01 25.64 -15.59
C ARG A 46 -17.09 26.46 -14.30
N LYS A 47 -18.28 26.59 -13.72
CA LYS A 47 -18.42 27.27 -12.42
C LYS A 47 -17.84 26.44 -11.27
N ALA A 48 -17.93 25.12 -11.35
CA ALA A 48 -17.32 24.21 -10.38
C ALA A 48 -15.79 24.34 -10.32
N LEU A 49 -15.11 24.76 -11.40
CA LEU A 49 -13.65 24.98 -11.40
C LEU A 49 -13.17 26.05 -10.43
N GLN A 50 -14.04 26.98 -10.02
CA GLN A 50 -13.71 28.01 -9.05
C GLN A 50 -13.98 27.57 -7.60
N ASP A 51 -14.61 26.42 -7.40
CA ASP A 51 -14.92 25.88 -6.08
C ASP A 51 -14.07 24.63 -5.83
N HIS A 52 -13.04 24.80 -5.00
CA HIS A 52 -12.15 23.71 -4.61
C HIS A 52 -12.94 22.52 -4.04
N THR A 53 -14.01 22.77 -3.28
CA THR A 53 -14.85 21.73 -2.69
C THR A 53 -15.50 20.85 -3.75
N VAL A 54 -15.92 21.45 -4.87
CA VAL A 54 -16.56 20.70 -5.96
C VAL A 54 -15.51 19.87 -6.70
N LEU A 55 -14.33 20.43 -6.96
CA LEU A 55 -13.22 19.67 -7.55
C LEU A 55 -12.83 18.45 -6.69
N LEU A 56 -12.69 18.64 -5.37
CA LEU A 56 -12.42 17.56 -4.42
C LEU A 56 -13.53 16.50 -4.40
N GLN A 57 -14.80 16.92 -4.53
CA GLN A 57 -15.89 15.96 -4.61
C GLN A 57 -15.84 15.12 -5.90
N LEU A 58 -15.45 15.71 -7.03
CA LEU A 58 -15.24 14.97 -8.28
C LEU A 58 -14.04 14.01 -8.17
N VAL A 59 -12.96 14.45 -7.51
CA VAL A 59 -11.77 13.62 -7.19
C VAL A 59 -12.16 12.41 -6.36
N ARG A 60 -12.89 12.59 -5.25
CA ARG A 60 -13.29 11.50 -4.34
C ARG A 60 -14.16 10.42 -4.99
N ASN A 61 -14.84 10.79 -6.09
CA ASN A 61 -15.65 9.88 -6.90
C ASN A 61 -14.92 9.40 -8.17
N ASP A 62 -13.64 9.76 -8.31
CA ASP A 62 -12.77 9.43 -9.43
C ASP A 62 -13.36 9.76 -10.80
N GLN A 63 -14.04 10.90 -10.89
CA GLN A 63 -14.79 11.34 -12.07
C GLN A 63 -13.91 12.02 -13.12
N GLY A 64 -12.80 11.37 -13.50
CA GLY A 64 -11.88 11.88 -14.54
C GLY A 64 -12.56 12.19 -15.87
N ASP A 65 -13.54 11.37 -16.27
CA ASP A 65 -14.31 11.56 -17.50
C ASP A 65 -15.14 12.86 -17.50
N ILE A 66 -15.50 13.34 -16.32
CA ILE A 66 -16.15 14.64 -16.12
C ILE A 66 -15.07 15.71 -15.99
N LEU A 67 -14.03 15.52 -15.19
CA LEU A 67 -12.97 16.51 -14.94
C LEU A 67 -12.24 16.92 -16.23
N GLU A 68 -11.88 15.97 -17.09
CA GLU A 68 -11.06 16.20 -18.28
C GLU A 68 -11.68 17.22 -19.25
N PRO A 69 -12.94 17.06 -19.74
CA PRO A 69 -13.58 18.08 -20.57
C PRO A 69 -13.70 19.45 -19.91
N ILE A 70 -13.85 19.49 -18.57
CA ILE A 70 -14.06 20.73 -17.84
C ILE A 70 -12.76 21.52 -17.79
N LEU A 71 -11.68 20.84 -17.37
CA LEU A 71 -10.35 21.41 -17.28
C LEU A 71 -9.83 21.83 -18.67
N HIS A 72 -10.09 21.03 -19.70
CA HIS A 72 -9.69 21.35 -21.08
C HIS A 72 -10.41 22.59 -21.64
N SER A 73 -11.61 22.90 -21.13
CA SER A 73 -12.43 24.03 -21.61
C SER A 73 -12.04 25.40 -21.02
N GLN A 74 -10.91 25.50 -20.33
CA GLN A 74 -10.39 26.72 -19.70
C GLN A 74 -9.79 27.70 -20.73
N VAL A 75 -10.65 28.36 -21.50
CA VAL A 75 -10.23 29.27 -22.59
C VAL A 75 -9.89 30.69 -22.11
N LYS A 76 -10.34 31.11 -20.91
CA LYS A 76 -10.09 32.47 -20.38
C LYS A 76 -9.35 32.45 -19.04
N PRO A 77 -8.29 33.25 -18.85
CA PRO A 77 -7.48 33.26 -17.62
C PRO A 77 -8.26 33.52 -16.34
N LYS A 78 -9.29 34.38 -16.38
CA LYS A 78 -10.14 34.69 -15.21
C LYS A 78 -11.02 33.52 -14.74
N TRP A 79 -11.13 32.47 -15.57
CA TRP A 79 -12.03 31.34 -15.36
C TRP A 79 -11.27 30.01 -15.31
N ALA A 80 -9.93 30.06 -15.33
CA ALA A 80 -9.09 28.90 -15.07
C ALA A 80 -9.13 28.56 -13.57
N ALA A 81 -9.06 27.27 -13.25
CA ALA A 81 -8.83 26.88 -11.87
C ALA A 81 -7.45 27.43 -11.44
N PRO A 82 -7.32 28.01 -10.24
CA PRO A 82 -6.01 28.40 -9.72
C PRO A 82 -5.04 27.20 -9.72
N GLN A 83 -3.76 27.43 -10.04
CA GLN A 83 -2.76 26.36 -10.11
C GLN A 83 -2.71 25.52 -8.82
N HIS A 84 -2.69 26.18 -7.66
CA HIS A 84 -2.70 25.51 -6.36
C HIS A 84 -3.94 24.61 -6.13
N TYR A 85 -5.09 24.85 -6.79
CA TYR A 85 -6.21 23.92 -6.75
C TYR A 85 -5.93 22.67 -7.60
N LEU A 86 -5.33 22.84 -8.77
CA LEU A 86 -4.95 21.72 -9.64
C LEU A 86 -3.93 20.81 -8.94
N ASP A 87 -2.91 21.41 -8.34
CA ASP A 87 -1.86 20.68 -7.63
C ASP A 87 -2.45 19.97 -6.40
N SER A 88 -3.20 20.68 -5.55
CA SER A 88 -3.85 20.08 -4.37
C SER A 88 -4.80 18.93 -4.76
N CYS A 89 -5.60 19.11 -5.82
CA CYS A 89 -6.50 18.05 -6.30
C CYS A 89 -5.74 16.87 -6.89
N LEU A 90 -4.60 17.09 -7.56
CA LEU A 90 -3.74 16.01 -8.03
C LEU A 90 -3.17 15.21 -6.86
N HIS A 91 -2.66 15.90 -5.83
CA HIS A 91 -2.14 15.26 -4.62
C HIS A 91 -3.21 14.39 -3.96
N ASP A 92 -4.40 14.95 -3.72
CA ASP A 92 -5.52 14.23 -3.12
C ASP A 92 -5.99 13.05 -3.99
N ALA A 93 -5.99 13.21 -5.32
CA ALA A 93 -6.34 12.15 -6.25
C ALA A 93 -5.35 10.99 -6.15
N LEU A 94 -4.04 11.27 -6.17
CA LEU A 94 -3.01 10.24 -6.06
C LEU A 94 -3.01 9.57 -4.68
N LEU A 95 -3.14 10.36 -3.61
CA LEU A 95 -3.22 9.86 -2.23
C LEU A 95 -4.42 8.93 -2.02
N GLY A 96 -5.56 9.26 -2.63
CA GLY A 96 -6.79 8.46 -2.59
C GLY A 96 -6.82 7.29 -3.58
N GLY A 97 -5.85 7.17 -4.49
CA GLY A 97 -5.86 6.17 -5.57
C GLY A 97 -6.91 6.44 -6.66
N HIS A 98 -7.31 7.69 -6.85
CA HIS A 98 -8.25 8.15 -7.87
C HIS A 98 -7.51 8.45 -9.19
N VAL A 99 -7.11 7.39 -9.89
CA VAL A 99 -6.19 7.50 -11.03
C VAL A 99 -6.82 8.17 -12.26
N LYS A 100 -8.13 8.04 -12.51
CA LYS A 100 -8.81 8.79 -13.58
C LYS A 100 -8.81 10.29 -13.32
N ALA A 101 -9.11 10.69 -12.08
CA ALA A 101 -9.04 12.09 -11.68
C ALA A 101 -7.61 12.63 -11.79
N ALA A 102 -6.61 11.87 -11.31
CA ALA A 102 -5.21 12.25 -11.43
C ALA A 102 -4.78 12.43 -12.90
N ASP A 103 -5.18 11.51 -13.79
CA ASP A 103 -4.91 11.59 -15.24
C ASP A 103 -5.41 12.91 -15.82
N ALA A 104 -6.62 13.34 -15.41
CA ALA A 104 -7.21 14.59 -15.85
C ALA A 104 -6.43 15.81 -15.36
N PHE A 105 -6.00 15.83 -14.10
CA PHE A 105 -5.20 16.96 -13.59
C PHE A 105 -3.82 17.04 -14.24
N ILE A 106 -3.14 15.90 -14.45
CA ILE A 106 -1.83 15.86 -15.12
C ILE A 106 -1.92 16.41 -16.54
N ASN A 107 -2.95 16.03 -17.29
CA ASN A 107 -3.24 16.51 -18.65
C ASN A 107 -3.51 18.01 -18.72
N ASN A 108 -4.01 18.60 -17.64
CA ASN A 108 -4.44 19.99 -17.60
C ASN A 108 -3.51 20.88 -16.75
N GLY A 109 -2.23 20.51 -16.68
CA GLY A 109 -1.18 21.39 -16.19
C GLY A 109 -0.91 21.33 -14.68
N ALA A 110 -1.48 20.38 -13.94
CA ALA A 110 -1.06 20.16 -12.55
C ALA A 110 0.43 19.76 -12.48
N GLU A 111 1.12 20.28 -11.47
CA GLU A 111 2.53 20.04 -11.21
C GLU A 111 2.75 18.71 -10.48
N ILE A 112 3.80 17.99 -10.87
CA ILE A 112 4.20 16.74 -10.22
C ILE A 112 4.93 17.08 -8.92
N PHE A 113 4.59 16.37 -7.85
CA PHE A 113 5.19 16.54 -6.53
C PHE A 113 6.40 15.64 -6.40
N LEU A 114 7.51 16.20 -5.91
CA LEU A 114 8.68 15.43 -5.51
C LEU A 114 8.56 15.05 -4.02
N SER A 115 9.22 13.97 -3.63
CA SER A 115 9.28 13.49 -2.25
C SER A 115 9.95 14.50 -1.32
N ASP A 116 10.92 15.25 -1.84
CA ASP A 116 11.64 16.31 -1.13
C ASP A 116 10.80 17.58 -0.95
N ASP A 117 9.79 17.81 -1.80
CA ASP A 117 8.90 18.98 -1.69
C ASP A 117 8.04 18.97 -0.42
N VAL A 118 7.87 17.79 0.19
CA VAL A 118 6.97 17.63 1.35
C VAL A 118 7.45 18.44 2.55
N ILE A 119 8.76 18.58 2.72
CA ILE A 119 9.36 19.42 3.75
C ILE A 119 8.98 20.88 3.49
N VAL A 120 9.20 21.38 2.26
CA VAL A 120 8.99 22.78 1.90
C VAL A 120 7.50 23.17 1.98
N ARG A 121 6.59 22.21 1.76
CA ARG A 121 5.14 22.44 1.71
C ARG A 121 4.42 22.31 3.06
N SER A 122 5.07 21.84 4.12
CA SER A 122 4.44 21.77 5.44
C SER A 122 4.19 23.18 6.01
N GLU A 123 2.93 23.49 6.33
CA GLU A 123 2.55 24.80 6.90
C GLU A 123 3.12 25.02 8.31
N PHE A 124 3.46 23.94 9.03
CA PHE A 124 3.92 23.95 10.41
C PHE A 124 5.45 23.94 10.50
N PRO A 125 6.10 25.00 11.03
CA PRO A 125 7.56 25.06 11.19
C PRO A 125 8.12 23.90 12.00
N GLU A 126 7.44 23.48 13.07
CA GLU A 126 7.89 22.38 13.93
C GLU A 126 7.91 21.04 13.18
N THR A 127 6.94 20.82 12.30
CA THR A 127 6.90 19.65 11.42
C THR A 127 8.03 19.72 10.39
N ARG A 128 8.34 20.90 9.84
CA ARG A 128 9.45 21.07 8.90
C ARG A 128 10.79 20.77 9.54
N GLU A 129 11.06 21.39 10.70
CA GLU A 129 12.28 21.16 11.47
C GLU A 129 12.42 19.68 11.85
N TRP A 130 11.31 19.02 12.23
CA TRP A 130 11.33 17.59 12.52
C TRP A 130 11.64 16.76 11.27
N LEU A 131 10.99 17.03 10.13
CA LEU A 131 11.22 16.29 8.89
C LEU A 131 12.65 16.47 8.37
N GLU A 132 13.19 17.69 8.42
CA GLU A 132 14.58 18.01 8.07
C GLU A 132 15.57 17.30 9.00
N ALA A 133 15.33 17.33 10.31
CA ALA A 133 16.21 16.70 11.30
C ALA A 133 16.26 15.17 11.19
N HIS A 134 15.24 14.54 10.62
CA HIS A 134 15.12 13.08 10.50
C HIS A 134 15.26 12.57 9.06
N ASP A 135 15.60 13.44 8.09
CA ASP A 135 15.60 13.13 6.63
C ASP A 135 14.30 12.40 6.21
N ALA A 136 13.19 12.81 6.81
CA ALA A 136 11.90 12.22 6.57
C ALA A 136 11.28 12.89 5.34
N THR A 137 11.43 12.23 4.19
CA THR A 137 10.76 12.61 2.96
C THR A 137 9.37 12.02 2.88
N GLY A 138 8.42 12.80 2.37
CA GLY A 138 7.09 12.26 2.08
C GLY A 138 7.06 11.52 0.75
N LEU A 139 5.87 11.12 0.32
CA LEU A 139 5.69 10.43 -0.95
C LEU A 139 5.46 11.45 -2.07
N GLY A 140 6.35 11.45 -3.07
CA GLY A 140 6.14 12.16 -4.33
C GLY A 140 4.97 11.56 -5.14
N SER A 141 4.58 12.25 -6.21
CA SER A 141 3.45 11.84 -7.06
C SER A 141 3.62 10.44 -7.64
N LEU A 142 4.83 10.06 -8.04
CA LEU A 142 5.09 8.74 -8.60
C LEU A 142 4.86 7.64 -7.55
N ALA A 143 5.36 7.86 -6.33
CA ALA A 143 5.19 6.92 -5.24
C ALA A 143 3.73 6.83 -4.75
N LEU A 144 3.00 7.96 -4.69
CA LEU A 144 1.57 7.96 -4.40
C LEU A 144 0.77 7.19 -5.46
N ALA A 145 1.09 7.40 -6.75
CA ALA A 145 0.50 6.62 -7.83
C ALA A 145 0.81 5.13 -7.67
N ALA A 146 2.06 4.77 -7.40
CA ALA A 146 2.52 3.39 -7.22
C ALA A 146 1.83 2.68 -6.05
N ARG A 147 1.64 3.38 -4.92
CA ARG A 147 0.98 2.86 -3.72
C ARG A 147 -0.49 2.50 -3.92
N SER A 148 -1.17 3.15 -4.86
CA SER A 148 -2.64 3.05 -4.97
C SER A 148 -3.14 1.61 -5.12
N ARG A 149 -4.19 1.27 -4.36
CA ARG A 149 -4.78 -0.06 -4.24
C ARG A 149 -6.24 -0.04 -4.70
N TYR A 150 -6.59 -0.90 -5.66
CA TYR A 150 -7.95 -1.00 -6.19
C TYR A 150 -8.95 -1.39 -5.10
N HIS A 151 -8.60 -2.39 -4.30
CA HIS A 151 -9.49 -3.01 -3.33
C HIS A 151 -9.78 -2.11 -2.13
N MET A 152 -8.76 -1.39 -1.63
CA MET A 152 -8.92 -0.45 -0.53
C MET A 152 -9.73 0.79 -0.94
N THR A 153 -9.62 1.22 -2.20
CA THR A 153 -10.26 2.47 -2.64
C THR A 153 -11.70 2.27 -3.12
N PHE A 154 -12.02 1.13 -3.76
CA PHE A 154 -13.27 0.99 -4.51
C PHE A 154 -14.18 -0.17 -4.11
N TRP A 155 -13.72 -1.19 -3.39
CA TRP A 155 -14.55 -2.37 -3.09
C TRP A 155 -15.85 -2.01 -2.36
N TYR A 156 -15.77 -1.07 -1.43
CA TYR A 156 -16.91 -0.67 -0.59
C TYR A 156 -17.74 0.49 -1.16
N LYS A 157 -17.40 1.02 -2.34
CA LYS A 157 -18.12 2.14 -2.94
C LYS A 157 -19.31 1.65 -3.76
N GLY A 158 -20.48 2.26 -3.56
CA GLY A 158 -21.70 1.95 -4.32
C GLY A 158 -21.65 2.34 -5.80
N CYS A 159 -20.60 3.03 -6.24
CA CYS A 159 -20.32 3.34 -7.64
C CYS A 159 -18.90 2.86 -7.96
N ALA A 160 -18.77 1.97 -8.94
CA ALA A 160 -17.49 1.44 -9.40
C ALA A 160 -16.97 2.30 -10.58
N PRO A 161 -15.93 3.13 -10.39
CA PRO A 161 -15.39 3.95 -11.48
C PRO A 161 -14.62 3.13 -12.53
N TYR A 162 -14.29 1.87 -12.21
CA TYR A 162 -13.63 0.91 -13.08
C TYR A 162 -14.50 -0.33 -13.25
N ALA A 163 -14.42 -0.94 -14.44
CA ALA A 163 -15.13 -2.20 -14.72
C ALA A 163 -14.47 -3.41 -14.04
N SER A 164 -13.16 -3.34 -13.75
CA SER A 164 -12.37 -4.40 -13.13
C SER A 164 -11.06 -3.85 -12.56
N GLU A 165 -10.35 -4.65 -11.77
CA GLU A 165 -9.00 -4.34 -11.29
C GLU A 165 -8.01 -4.17 -12.46
N LYS A 166 -8.11 -5.00 -13.50
CA LYS A 166 -7.31 -4.87 -14.72
C LYS A 166 -7.51 -3.50 -15.40
N ALA A 167 -8.75 -3.02 -15.46
CA ALA A 167 -9.04 -1.70 -16.03
C ALA A 167 -8.47 -0.56 -15.17
N PHE A 168 -8.50 -0.72 -13.83
CA PHE A 168 -7.81 0.20 -12.92
C PHE A 168 -6.30 0.20 -13.17
N TRP A 169 -5.69 -0.98 -13.33
CA TRP A 169 -4.27 -1.10 -13.61
C TRP A 169 -3.85 -0.46 -14.92
N GLU A 170 -4.59 -0.69 -16.01
CA GLU A 170 -4.30 -0.05 -17.30
C GLU A 170 -4.30 1.49 -17.19
N CYS A 171 -5.24 2.05 -16.42
CA CYS A 171 -5.30 3.48 -16.14
C CYS A 171 -4.15 3.95 -15.25
N LYS A 172 -3.86 3.24 -14.15
CA LYS A 172 -2.74 3.51 -13.25
C LYS A 172 -1.40 3.51 -13.98
N ARG A 173 -1.13 2.48 -14.79
CA ARG A 173 0.11 2.37 -15.59
C ARG A 173 0.26 3.54 -16.55
N LYS A 174 -0.84 3.98 -17.20
CA LYS A 174 -0.85 5.17 -18.07
C LYS A 174 -0.50 6.45 -17.30
N VAL A 175 -1.11 6.65 -16.13
CA VAL A 175 -0.83 7.80 -15.25
C VAL A 175 0.63 7.80 -14.82
N MET A 176 1.16 6.66 -14.40
CA MET A 176 2.56 6.55 -13.97
C MET A 176 3.55 6.86 -15.10
N LYS A 177 3.28 6.40 -16.33
CA LYS A 177 4.10 6.78 -17.49
C LYS A 177 4.12 8.29 -17.72
N ARG A 178 2.97 8.95 -17.59
CA ARG A 178 2.87 10.41 -17.74
C ARG A 178 3.60 11.17 -16.63
N ILE A 179 3.55 10.66 -15.40
CA ILE A 179 4.32 11.22 -14.29
C ILE A 179 5.81 11.10 -14.59
N LEU A 180 6.27 9.91 -15.02
CA LEU A 180 7.67 9.68 -15.39
C LEU A 180 8.12 10.59 -16.54
N GLU A 181 7.35 10.68 -17.62
CA GLU A 181 7.64 11.59 -18.74
C GLU A 181 7.81 13.04 -18.27
N LYS A 182 6.96 13.50 -17.35
CA LYS A 182 7.10 14.85 -16.76
C LYS A 182 8.34 14.97 -15.87
N LEU A 183 8.65 13.98 -15.05
CA LEU A 183 9.83 13.97 -14.19
C LEU A 183 11.12 14.00 -15.03
N GLU A 184 11.21 13.22 -16.10
CA GLU A 184 12.36 13.18 -17.00
C GLU A 184 12.57 14.49 -17.78
N ILE A 185 11.51 15.26 -18.01
CA ILE A 185 11.60 16.60 -18.60
C ILE A 185 12.12 17.61 -17.57
N GLN A 186 11.71 17.47 -16.30
CA GLN A 186 12.03 18.41 -15.22
C GLN A 186 13.41 18.16 -14.60
N ILE A 187 13.85 16.90 -14.56
CA ILE A 187 15.02 16.46 -13.81
C ILE A 187 15.96 15.68 -14.75
N PRO A 188 17.27 15.98 -14.79
CA PRO A 188 18.23 15.23 -15.57
C PRO A 188 18.26 13.74 -15.23
N LYS A 189 18.48 12.87 -16.22
CA LYS A 189 18.44 11.39 -16.06
C LYS A 189 19.37 10.82 -14.97
N HIS A 190 20.45 11.51 -14.64
CA HIS A 190 21.44 11.08 -13.65
C HIS A 190 21.37 11.88 -12.35
N ASP A 191 20.29 12.64 -12.15
CA ASP A 191 20.08 13.39 -10.93
C ASP A 191 19.65 12.45 -9.79
N PRO A 192 20.24 12.57 -8.58
CA PRO A 192 19.87 11.77 -7.43
C PRO A 192 18.40 11.94 -7.02
N ILE A 193 17.77 13.08 -7.31
CA ILE A 193 16.34 13.32 -7.02
C ILE A 193 15.47 12.35 -7.82
N LEU A 194 15.73 12.20 -9.12
CA LEU A 194 14.97 11.28 -9.97
C LEU A 194 15.16 9.83 -9.52
N ALA A 195 16.39 9.43 -9.17
CA ALA A 195 16.66 8.11 -8.64
C ALA A 195 15.88 7.85 -7.34
N ARG A 196 15.84 8.83 -6.42
CA ARG A 196 15.07 8.73 -5.17
C ARG A 196 13.57 8.57 -5.42
N GLU A 197 13.00 9.32 -6.37
CA GLU A 197 11.58 9.20 -6.76
C GLU A 197 11.24 7.79 -7.28
N LEU A 198 12.11 7.25 -8.14
CA LEU A 198 11.97 5.91 -8.70
C LEU A 198 12.08 4.82 -7.62
N ASP A 199 13.08 4.92 -6.74
CA ASP A 199 13.30 3.98 -5.64
C ASP A 199 12.12 4.01 -4.64
N MET A 200 11.63 5.19 -4.28
CA MET A 200 10.46 5.34 -3.40
C MET A 200 9.20 4.75 -4.04
N ALA A 201 8.99 5.00 -5.33
CA ALA A 201 7.87 4.43 -6.04
C ALA A 201 7.95 2.90 -6.12
N LEU A 202 9.15 2.34 -6.27
CA LEU A 202 9.36 0.89 -6.28
C LEU A 202 9.03 0.28 -4.92
N ALA A 203 9.46 0.91 -3.83
CA ALA A 203 9.11 0.46 -2.48
C ALA A 203 7.59 0.53 -2.22
N GLU A 204 6.92 1.59 -2.68
CA GLU A 204 5.47 1.73 -2.54
C GLU A 204 4.68 0.80 -3.49
N ALA A 205 5.25 0.40 -4.62
CA ALA A 205 4.66 -0.58 -5.52
C ALA A 205 4.48 -1.97 -4.86
N ALA A 206 5.35 -2.32 -3.91
CA ALA A 206 5.20 -3.53 -3.10
C ALA A 206 3.93 -3.51 -2.22
N ASN A 207 3.30 -2.35 -2.02
CA ASN A 207 2.02 -2.22 -1.32
C ASN A 207 0.80 -2.33 -2.24
N ALA A 208 0.99 -2.36 -3.58
CA ALA A 208 -0.11 -2.47 -4.52
C ALA A 208 -0.79 -3.86 -4.48
N ASP A 209 -2.00 -3.95 -5.04
CA ASP A 209 -2.79 -5.20 -5.09
C ASP A 209 -2.26 -6.16 -6.20
N GLY A 210 -3.15 -6.74 -7.01
CA GLY A 210 -2.87 -7.84 -7.93
C GLY A 210 -1.76 -7.63 -8.94
N HIS A 211 -1.56 -6.38 -9.36
CA HIS A 211 -0.56 -6.01 -10.36
C HIS A 211 0.71 -5.40 -9.75
N SER A 212 1.01 -5.73 -8.50
CA SER A 212 2.19 -5.23 -7.79
C SER A 212 3.50 -5.68 -8.43
N ILE A 213 3.60 -6.93 -8.89
CA ILE A 213 4.82 -7.45 -9.53
C ILE A 213 5.07 -6.76 -10.85
N GLU A 214 4.07 -6.67 -11.74
CA GLU A 214 4.23 -5.98 -13.03
C GLU A 214 4.51 -4.49 -12.84
N LEU A 215 4.09 -3.92 -11.72
CA LEU A 215 4.40 -2.54 -11.35
C LEU A 215 5.84 -2.38 -10.86
N MET A 216 6.31 -3.30 -10.00
CA MET A 216 7.69 -3.32 -9.53
C MET A 216 8.66 -3.55 -10.69
N GLU A 217 8.36 -4.50 -11.58
CA GLU A 217 9.11 -4.71 -12.82
C GLU A 217 9.08 -3.48 -13.73
N PHE A 218 7.92 -2.82 -13.87
CA PHE A 218 7.83 -1.60 -14.65
C PHE A 218 8.78 -0.53 -14.11
N LEU A 219 8.80 -0.29 -12.80
CA LEU A 219 9.68 0.71 -12.19
C LEU A 219 11.15 0.31 -12.27
N PHE A 220 11.47 -0.96 -12.02
CA PHE A 220 12.82 -1.49 -12.17
C PHE A 220 13.36 -1.31 -13.60
N ASN A 221 12.53 -1.55 -14.61
CA ASN A 221 12.88 -1.30 -16.02
C ASN A 221 13.01 0.19 -16.37
N ASN A 222 12.58 1.10 -15.50
CA ASN A 222 12.79 2.54 -15.61
C ASN A 222 13.91 3.02 -14.67
N ASP A 223 14.96 2.20 -14.51
CA ASP A 223 16.17 2.53 -13.75
C ASP A 223 15.98 2.70 -12.23
N ALA A 224 14.85 2.23 -11.65
CA ALA A 224 14.70 2.14 -10.20
C ALA A 224 15.67 1.09 -9.61
N SER A 225 16.32 1.42 -8.50
CA SER A 225 17.31 0.59 -7.82
C SER A 225 16.75 -0.03 -6.54
N VAL A 226 16.65 -1.35 -6.57
CA VAL A 226 16.30 -2.23 -5.44
C VAL A 226 17.33 -2.21 -4.31
N SER A 227 18.59 -1.91 -4.64
CA SER A 227 19.68 -1.86 -3.65
C SER A 227 19.67 -0.61 -2.79
N CYS A 228 18.90 0.43 -3.18
CA CYS A 228 18.72 1.72 -2.51
C CYS A 228 19.97 2.20 -1.73
N LYS A 229 21.17 2.15 -2.36
CA LYS A 229 22.46 2.34 -1.66
C LYS A 229 22.57 3.65 -0.89
N PHE A 230 21.80 4.66 -1.30
CA PHE A 230 21.77 5.99 -0.69
C PHE A 230 20.65 6.15 0.35
N THR A 231 19.68 5.24 0.39
CA THR A 231 18.49 5.29 1.25
C THR A 231 18.08 3.87 1.70
N PRO A 232 18.82 3.23 2.64
CA PRO A 232 18.53 1.89 3.14
C PRO A 232 17.10 1.72 3.71
N GLN A 233 16.50 2.83 4.14
CA GLN A 233 15.12 2.91 4.63
C GLN A 233 14.10 2.55 3.54
N VAL A 234 14.39 2.84 2.27
CA VAL A 234 13.50 2.56 1.12
C VAL A 234 13.47 1.06 0.82
N ALA A 235 14.62 0.39 0.84
CA ALA A 235 14.68 -1.08 0.77
C ALA A 235 13.93 -1.73 1.94
N GLY A 236 14.14 -1.24 3.17
CA GLY A 236 13.39 -1.70 4.33
C GLY A 236 11.88 -1.42 4.26
N LYS A 237 11.48 -0.35 3.56
CA LYS A 237 10.08 0.00 3.30
C LYS A 237 9.45 -0.94 2.28
N ALA A 238 10.18 -1.35 1.25
CA ALA A 238 9.74 -2.36 0.28
C ALA A 238 9.45 -3.69 1.01
N TRP A 239 10.37 -4.14 1.87
CA TRP A 239 10.14 -5.30 2.75
C TRP A 239 8.92 -5.11 3.65
N HIS A 240 8.80 -3.98 4.34
CA HIS A 240 7.64 -3.71 5.19
C HIS A 240 6.32 -3.84 4.43
N ASN A 241 6.26 -3.30 3.21
CA ASN A 241 5.06 -3.33 2.38
C ASN A 241 4.77 -4.76 1.87
N ALA A 242 5.77 -5.50 1.42
CA ALA A 242 5.63 -6.89 0.99
C ALA A 242 5.17 -7.81 2.15
N LEU A 243 5.76 -7.67 3.34
CA LEU A 243 5.45 -8.48 4.51
C LEU A 243 4.09 -8.14 5.14
N ASN A 244 3.53 -6.99 4.80
CA ASN A 244 2.17 -6.61 5.18
C ASN A 244 1.09 -7.17 4.27
N GLU A 245 1.45 -7.89 3.21
CA GLU A 245 0.49 -8.51 2.32
C GLU A 245 -0.39 -9.54 3.05
N GLU A 246 -1.70 -9.41 2.84
CA GLU A 246 -2.70 -10.26 3.48
C GLU A 246 -3.02 -11.50 2.66
N ILE A 247 -2.73 -11.46 1.36
CA ILE A 247 -2.99 -12.49 0.36
C ILE A 247 -1.72 -13.34 0.15
N PRO A 248 -1.73 -14.64 0.51
CA PRO A 248 -0.54 -15.48 0.45
C PRO A 248 0.14 -15.55 -0.92
N ALA A 249 -0.61 -15.63 -2.01
CA ALA A 249 -0.03 -15.65 -3.36
C ALA A 249 0.70 -14.35 -3.72
N LEU A 250 0.15 -13.20 -3.35
CA LEU A 250 0.83 -11.92 -3.56
C LEU A 250 2.02 -11.75 -2.63
N PHE A 251 1.92 -12.26 -1.40
CA PHE A 251 3.03 -12.28 -0.45
C PHE A 251 4.21 -13.05 -1.03
N GLU A 252 3.96 -14.29 -1.50
CA GLU A 252 4.97 -15.16 -2.13
C GLU A 252 5.63 -14.45 -3.30
N ALA A 253 4.84 -13.95 -4.25
CA ALA A 253 5.35 -13.28 -5.44
C ALA A 253 6.19 -12.03 -5.10
N LYS A 254 5.79 -11.24 -4.11
CA LYS A 254 6.52 -10.03 -3.69
C LYS A 254 7.83 -10.38 -3.00
N VAL A 255 7.83 -11.37 -2.12
CA VAL A 255 9.03 -11.86 -1.44
C VAL A 255 10.01 -12.46 -2.45
N ASP A 256 9.53 -13.34 -3.34
CA ASP A 256 10.35 -13.92 -4.40
C ASP A 256 10.99 -12.83 -5.26
N TRP A 257 10.21 -11.82 -5.66
CA TRP A 257 10.74 -10.72 -6.46
C TRP A 257 11.85 -9.96 -5.71
N LEU A 258 11.65 -9.62 -4.43
CA LEU A 258 12.67 -8.93 -3.63
C LEU A 258 13.95 -9.77 -3.47
N LEU A 259 13.82 -11.07 -3.25
CA LEU A 259 14.96 -11.99 -3.11
C LEU A 259 15.71 -12.19 -4.43
N LEU A 260 14.98 -12.37 -5.54
CA LEU A 260 15.56 -12.51 -6.89
C LEU A 260 16.36 -11.28 -7.32
N HIS A 261 16.05 -10.12 -6.74
CA HIS A 261 16.71 -8.86 -7.03
C HIS A 261 17.69 -8.41 -5.93
N ASP A 262 18.16 -9.34 -5.10
CA ASP A 262 19.18 -9.14 -4.06
C ASP A 262 18.86 -8.01 -3.06
N VAL A 263 17.58 -7.80 -2.72
CA VAL A 263 17.19 -6.84 -1.69
C VAL A 263 17.50 -7.44 -0.32
N ASP A 264 18.33 -6.74 0.46
CA ASP A 264 18.74 -7.18 1.80
C ASP A 264 17.54 -7.49 2.71
N PRO A 265 17.30 -8.76 3.09
CA PRO A 265 16.16 -9.17 3.91
C PRO A 265 16.36 -8.90 5.40
N THR A 266 17.54 -8.45 5.83
CA THR A 266 17.87 -8.33 7.26
C THR A 266 17.17 -7.14 7.94
N LYS A 267 16.70 -6.17 7.15
CA LYS A 267 16.17 -4.90 7.67
C LYS A 267 14.79 -4.60 7.09
N VAL A 268 13.81 -4.55 7.97
CA VAL A 268 12.46 -4.05 7.72
C VAL A 268 12.32 -2.68 8.36
N TRP A 269 11.89 -1.68 7.60
CA TRP A 269 11.68 -0.33 8.12
C TRP A 269 10.25 -0.19 8.63
N THR A 270 10.10 0.10 9.92
CA THR A 270 8.80 0.40 10.54
C THR A 270 8.78 1.83 11.06
N TRP A 271 7.60 2.34 11.44
CA TRP A 271 7.49 3.67 12.06
C TRP A 271 8.22 3.77 13.41
N GLU A 272 8.50 2.64 14.06
CA GLU A 272 9.29 2.57 15.29
C GLU A 272 10.81 2.40 15.05
N GLY A 273 11.22 2.33 13.78
CA GLY A 273 12.61 2.09 13.37
C GLY A 273 12.82 0.74 12.67
N MET A 274 14.10 0.42 12.47
CA MET A 274 14.53 -0.84 11.83
C MET A 274 14.22 -2.05 12.70
N ARG A 275 13.76 -3.12 12.06
CA ARG A 275 13.45 -4.42 12.67
C ARG A 275 14.02 -5.55 11.82
N THR A 276 14.30 -6.68 12.45
CA THR A 276 14.49 -7.96 11.75
C THR A 276 13.13 -8.50 11.28
N LEU A 277 13.13 -9.46 10.34
CA LEU A 277 11.89 -10.11 9.87
C LEU A 277 11.12 -10.76 11.02
N ILE A 278 11.82 -11.41 11.96
CA ILE A 278 11.18 -12.05 13.11
C ILE A 278 10.56 -11.04 14.07
N GLN A 279 11.26 -9.95 14.39
CA GLN A 279 10.72 -8.87 15.21
C GLN A 279 9.47 -8.27 14.56
N PHE A 280 9.48 -8.08 13.24
CA PHE A 280 8.34 -7.57 12.50
C PHE A 280 7.10 -8.46 12.70
N PHE A 281 7.20 -9.77 12.49
CA PHE A 281 6.06 -10.67 12.63
C PHE A 281 5.58 -10.83 14.08
N LEU A 282 6.50 -10.99 15.03
CA LEU A 282 6.14 -11.11 16.45
C LEU A 282 5.40 -9.88 16.96
N ARG A 283 5.87 -8.69 16.59
CA ARG A 283 5.27 -7.43 17.00
C ARG A 283 3.95 -7.16 16.28
N LYS A 284 3.84 -7.57 15.01
CA LYS A 284 2.57 -7.58 14.26
C LYS A 284 1.55 -8.46 14.97
N SER A 285 1.91 -9.69 15.33
CA SER A 285 1.04 -10.59 16.08
C SER A 285 0.65 -10.04 17.45
N TYR A 286 1.60 -9.52 18.22
CA TYR A 286 1.33 -8.91 19.53
C TYR A 286 0.29 -7.80 19.42
N ARG A 287 0.49 -6.84 18.50
CA ARG A 287 -0.44 -5.72 18.31
C ARG A 287 -1.81 -6.16 17.81
N SER A 288 -1.85 -7.12 16.90
CA SER A 288 -3.09 -7.68 16.38
C SER A 288 -3.96 -8.23 17.52
N PHE A 289 -3.39 -9.01 18.44
CA PHE A 289 -4.13 -9.55 19.60
C PHE A 289 -4.45 -8.50 20.68
N GLN A 290 -3.65 -7.44 20.82
CA GLN A 290 -3.98 -6.34 21.75
C GLN A 290 -5.13 -5.47 21.26
N CYS A 291 -5.21 -5.22 19.96
CA CYS A 291 -6.18 -4.29 19.39
C CYS A 291 -7.44 -4.98 18.87
N PHE A 292 -7.39 -6.28 18.57
CA PHE A 292 -8.45 -7.03 17.93
C PHE A 292 -8.57 -8.45 18.52
N GLU A 293 -9.78 -9.00 18.54
CA GLU A 293 -9.99 -10.44 18.79
C GLU A 293 -9.64 -11.22 17.52
N GLU A 294 -8.35 -11.43 17.26
CA GLU A 294 -7.90 -12.24 16.13
C GLU A 294 -7.84 -13.73 16.50
N GLY A 295 -8.39 -14.57 15.61
CA GLY A 295 -8.47 -16.02 15.81
C GLY A 295 -7.23 -16.79 15.34
N SER A 296 -7.28 -18.11 15.49
CA SER A 296 -6.23 -19.04 15.04
C SER A 296 -5.83 -18.87 13.57
N ALA A 297 -6.76 -18.43 12.72
CA ALA A 297 -6.54 -18.19 11.29
C ALA A 297 -5.44 -17.18 10.98
N PHE A 298 -5.45 -16.05 11.66
CA PHE A 298 -4.42 -15.03 11.47
C PHE A 298 -3.06 -15.55 11.92
N THR A 299 -3.03 -16.25 13.06
CA THR A 299 -1.80 -16.76 13.64
C THR A 299 -1.16 -17.83 12.75
N ASN A 300 -1.96 -18.76 12.23
CA ASN A 300 -1.50 -19.76 11.26
C ASN A 300 -0.97 -19.11 9.98
N LYS A 301 -1.63 -18.05 9.49
CA LYS A 301 -1.14 -17.29 8.33
C LYS A 301 0.23 -16.67 8.59
N VAL A 302 0.40 -15.99 9.73
CA VAL A 302 1.69 -15.39 10.10
C VAL A 302 2.78 -16.45 10.22
N PHE A 303 2.48 -17.59 10.85
CA PHE A 303 3.45 -18.69 10.93
C PHE A 303 3.80 -19.29 9.57
N GLY A 304 2.83 -19.43 8.66
CA GLY A 304 3.09 -19.84 7.28
C GLY A 304 4.04 -18.87 6.55
N TYR A 305 3.85 -17.56 6.72
CA TYR A 305 4.76 -16.54 6.18
C TYR A 305 6.17 -16.65 6.77
N MET A 306 6.27 -16.86 8.09
CA MET A 306 7.55 -17.03 8.76
C MET A 306 8.29 -18.30 8.33
N GLU A 307 7.60 -19.43 8.19
CA GLU A 307 8.19 -20.69 7.70
C GLU A 307 8.70 -20.56 6.27
N TYR A 308 7.98 -19.84 5.40
CA TYR A 308 8.42 -19.61 4.04
C TYR A 308 9.69 -18.74 3.96
N LEU A 309 9.73 -17.64 4.71
CA LEU A 309 10.94 -16.81 4.80
C LEU A 309 12.12 -17.57 5.44
N GLU A 310 11.84 -18.47 6.37
CA GLU A 310 12.85 -19.37 6.93
C GLU A 310 13.36 -20.37 5.89
N SER A 311 12.48 -20.91 5.04
CA SER A 311 12.89 -21.84 3.97
C SER A 311 13.81 -21.19 2.94
N TRP A 312 13.70 -19.88 2.77
CA TRP A 312 14.60 -19.03 1.98
C TRP A 312 15.87 -18.62 2.73
N GLY A 313 16.04 -19.03 3.99
CA GLY A 313 17.20 -18.67 4.83
C GLY A 313 17.21 -17.20 5.26
N CYS A 314 16.08 -16.49 5.12
CA CYS A 314 15.99 -15.06 5.41
C CYS A 314 15.54 -14.79 6.86
N LEU A 315 14.71 -15.67 7.41
CA LEU A 315 14.22 -15.57 8.79
C LEU A 315 14.89 -16.63 9.67
N HIS A 316 15.43 -16.18 10.81
CA HIS A 316 16.04 -17.05 11.81
C HIS A 316 15.30 -16.92 13.14
N TRP A 317 15.01 -18.05 13.79
CA TRP A 317 14.44 -18.06 15.14
C TRP A 317 15.55 -17.91 16.19
N PRO A 318 15.31 -17.26 17.34
CA PRO A 318 16.35 -17.06 18.33
C PRO A 318 16.67 -18.40 19.00
N GLN A 319 17.96 -18.74 19.05
CA GLN A 319 18.43 -20.05 19.52
C GLN A 319 17.99 -20.40 20.96
N SER A 320 17.82 -19.39 21.82
CA SER A 320 17.39 -19.59 23.21
C SER A 320 15.91 -19.95 23.35
N THR A 321 15.06 -19.52 22.41
CA THR A 321 13.60 -19.59 22.50
C THR A 321 13.08 -21.02 22.46
N LEU A 322 13.76 -21.82 21.65
CA LEU A 322 13.54 -23.23 21.47
C LEU A 322 13.47 -23.93 22.85
N ARG A 323 14.42 -23.75 23.76
CA ARG A 323 14.46 -24.55 25.00
C ARG A 323 13.72 -23.93 26.19
N SER A 324 13.58 -22.60 26.26
CA SER A 324 13.10 -21.91 27.46
C SER A 324 11.58 -21.76 27.55
N PHE A 325 10.87 -21.60 26.43
CA PHE A 325 9.43 -21.28 26.45
C PHE A 325 8.50 -22.50 26.34
N VAL A 326 9.03 -23.65 25.90
CA VAL A 326 8.28 -24.93 25.81
C VAL A 326 7.90 -25.45 27.20
N LEU A 327 8.65 -25.08 28.25
CA LEU A 327 8.46 -25.58 29.62
C LEU A 327 7.48 -24.74 30.45
N SER A 328 7.18 -23.50 30.06
CA SER A 328 6.47 -22.53 30.91
C SER A 328 4.96 -22.46 30.70
N ILE A 329 4.42 -22.96 29.57
CA ILE A 329 2.97 -23.08 29.38
C ILE A 329 2.57 -24.52 29.66
N GLY A 330 1.89 -24.71 30.78
CA GLY A 330 1.43 -26.02 31.24
C GLY A 330 0.79 -26.82 30.12
N THR A 331 1.33 -28.03 29.91
CA THR A 331 0.74 -29.11 29.10
C THR A 331 0.46 -28.78 27.64
N VAL A 332 1.51 -28.64 26.83
CA VAL A 332 1.43 -29.10 25.44
C VAL A 332 1.72 -30.61 25.45
N GLN A 333 0.66 -31.43 25.48
CA GLN A 333 0.78 -32.86 25.16
C GLN A 333 1.12 -33.00 23.67
N ILE A 334 2.39 -32.87 23.32
CA ILE A 334 2.89 -33.65 22.20
C ILE A 334 2.86 -35.09 22.72
N ASN A 335 1.94 -35.91 22.21
CA ASN A 335 1.81 -37.35 22.54
C ASN A 335 3.01 -38.19 22.05
N CYS A 336 4.19 -37.59 21.99
CA CYS A 336 5.46 -38.26 21.81
C CYS A 336 6.22 -38.05 23.11
N ILE A 337 6.41 -39.11 23.88
CA ILE A 337 7.39 -39.14 24.97
C ILE A 337 8.75 -38.91 24.29
N ILE A 338 9.21 -37.67 24.26
CA ILE A 338 10.60 -37.35 23.94
C ILE A 338 11.33 -37.42 25.28
N ASP A 339 11.82 -38.61 25.61
CA ASP A 339 12.78 -38.78 26.71
C ASP A 339 14.05 -38.00 26.35
N TYR A 340 14.21 -36.84 26.97
CA TYR A 340 15.44 -36.06 26.87
C TYR A 340 16.52 -36.69 27.74
N PRO A 341 17.68 -37.10 27.20
CA PRO A 341 18.86 -37.24 28.04
C PRO A 341 19.29 -35.84 28.48
N ARG A 342 19.19 -35.58 29.80
CA ARG A 342 19.81 -34.41 30.42
C ARG A 342 21.31 -34.45 30.15
N THR A 343 21.75 -33.69 29.15
CA THR A 343 23.15 -33.31 28.98
C THR A 343 23.24 -31.81 29.24
N GLU A 344 23.41 -31.49 30.52
CA GLU A 344 24.10 -30.28 30.93
C GLU A 344 25.54 -30.41 30.44
N GLU A 345 25.85 -29.94 29.23
CA GLU A 345 27.23 -29.60 28.86
C GLU A 345 27.25 -28.69 27.63
N TYR A 346 27.65 -27.44 27.90
CA TYR A 346 28.43 -26.54 27.05
C TYR A 346 28.47 -26.81 25.53
N CYS A 347 27.96 -25.84 24.77
CA CYS A 347 28.67 -25.35 23.59
C CYS A 347 28.75 -23.82 23.66
N GLY A 348 29.63 -23.35 24.54
CA GLY A 348 30.21 -22.02 24.43
C GLY A 348 31.18 -22.00 23.26
N MET A 349 31.21 -20.87 22.55
CA MET A 349 31.95 -20.60 21.32
C MET A 349 31.24 -21.03 20.04
N LEU A 350 30.41 -20.13 19.51
CA LEU A 350 30.56 -19.59 18.15
C LEU A 350 29.90 -18.20 18.11
N SER A 351 30.76 -17.19 17.94
CA SER A 351 30.47 -15.84 17.45
C SER A 351 29.69 -14.88 18.34
N ALA A 352 30.46 -14.09 19.10
CA ALA A 352 30.09 -12.74 19.49
C ALA A 352 29.75 -11.91 18.23
N GLY A 353 28.51 -11.44 18.16
CA GLY A 353 28.02 -10.56 17.11
C GLY A 353 26.55 -10.18 17.33
N GLY A 354 26.32 -9.15 18.14
CA GLY A 354 25.25 -8.15 17.96
C GLY A 354 23.76 -8.53 18.02
N ASP A 355 23.28 -9.48 17.23
CA ASP A 355 21.90 -9.40 16.72
C ASP A 355 20.87 -10.30 17.42
N ASN A 356 21.29 -11.33 18.16
CA ASN A 356 20.36 -12.29 18.79
C ASN A 356 19.69 -11.81 20.08
N ALA A 357 20.18 -10.71 20.69
CA ALA A 357 19.63 -10.22 21.96
C ALA A 357 18.27 -9.51 21.78
N ASP A 358 18.10 -8.78 20.68
CA ASP A 358 16.88 -8.00 20.41
C ASP A 358 15.73 -8.87 19.90
N ASP A 359 16.01 -9.95 19.15
CA ASP A 359 14.95 -10.86 18.68
C ASP A 359 14.30 -11.65 19.83
N ARG A 360 15.08 -11.98 20.86
CA ARG A 360 14.58 -12.62 22.09
C ARG A 360 13.66 -11.71 22.88
N ARG A 361 13.90 -10.39 22.83
CA ARG A 361 13.15 -9.39 23.59
C ARG A 361 11.67 -9.38 23.21
N GLU A 362 11.33 -9.50 21.92
CA GLU A 362 9.92 -9.49 21.47
C GLU A 362 9.16 -10.73 21.97
N LEU A 363 9.81 -11.89 22.05
CA LEU A 363 9.21 -13.08 22.66
C LEU A 363 9.02 -12.92 24.17
N GLU A 364 10.04 -12.40 24.86
CA GLU A 364 9.93 -12.11 26.30
C GLU A 364 8.81 -11.10 26.60
N LEU A 365 8.61 -10.10 25.74
CA LEU A 365 7.48 -9.17 25.84
C LEU A 365 6.15 -9.93 25.75
N ILE A 366 5.96 -10.79 24.75
CA ILE A 366 4.70 -11.53 24.55
C ILE A 366 4.42 -12.50 25.72
N PHE A 367 5.43 -13.26 26.16
CA PHE A 367 5.25 -14.28 27.19
C PHE A 367 5.16 -13.73 28.62
N ASN A 368 5.78 -12.58 28.91
CA ASN A 368 5.77 -11.98 30.24
C ASN A 368 4.68 -10.90 30.42
N GLU A 369 4.03 -10.46 29.34
CA GLU A 369 2.88 -9.54 29.45
C GLU A 369 1.78 -10.19 30.32
N PRO A 370 1.22 -9.51 31.34
CA PRO A 370 0.14 -10.08 32.16
C PRO A 370 -1.22 -10.15 31.46
N ASP A 371 -1.40 -9.50 30.32
CA ASP A 371 -2.68 -9.48 29.59
C ASP A 371 -3.12 -10.89 29.17
N GLU A 372 -4.33 -11.29 29.59
CA GLU A 372 -4.93 -12.59 29.27
C GLU A 372 -5.38 -12.67 27.80
N SER A 373 -5.61 -11.54 27.13
CA SER A 373 -5.98 -11.47 25.71
C SER A 373 -4.92 -12.12 24.79
N LEU A 374 -3.66 -12.12 25.23
CA LEU A 374 -2.53 -12.71 24.51
C LEU A 374 -2.37 -14.21 24.73
N GLN A 375 -3.15 -14.83 25.62
CA GLN A 375 -3.03 -16.25 25.91
C GLN A 375 -3.13 -17.15 24.66
N PRO A 376 -4.05 -16.90 23.69
CA PRO A 376 -4.09 -17.68 22.45
C PRO A 376 -2.80 -17.55 21.63
N LEU A 377 -2.23 -16.35 21.54
CA LEU A 377 -0.96 -16.12 20.85
C LEU A 377 0.20 -16.85 21.54
N ARG A 378 0.28 -16.82 22.88
CA ARG A 378 1.29 -17.54 23.66
C ARG A 378 1.23 -19.05 23.45
N VAL A 379 0.01 -19.61 23.44
CA VAL A 379 -0.20 -21.04 23.17
C VAL A 379 0.23 -21.38 21.75
N ALA A 380 -0.17 -20.58 20.76
CA ALA A 380 0.18 -20.81 19.36
C ALA A 380 1.70 -20.72 19.11
N LEU A 381 2.38 -19.71 19.68
CA LEU A 381 3.84 -19.58 19.61
C LEU A 381 4.53 -20.78 20.27
N SER A 382 4.06 -21.23 21.44
CA SER A 382 4.64 -22.39 22.14
C SER A 382 4.51 -23.66 21.31
N ASN A 383 3.34 -23.89 20.70
CA ASN A 383 3.11 -25.02 19.80
C ASN A 383 4.03 -24.95 18.59
N GLN A 384 4.20 -23.78 17.97
CA GLN A 384 5.06 -23.60 16.80
C GLN A 384 6.54 -23.85 17.14
N ILE A 385 7.01 -23.32 18.27
CA ILE A 385 8.38 -23.54 18.78
C ILE A 385 8.61 -25.04 19.07
N ALA A 386 7.65 -25.70 19.71
CA ALA A 386 7.75 -27.12 20.03
C ALA A 386 7.71 -28.02 18.77
N LEU A 387 6.86 -27.67 17.79
CA LEU A 387 6.77 -28.35 16.51
C LEU A 387 8.08 -28.23 15.72
N LYS A 388 8.67 -27.04 15.70
CA LYS A 388 9.95 -26.79 15.04
C LYS A 388 11.07 -27.67 15.63
N HIS A 389 11.18 -27.67 16.95
CA HIS A 389 12.09 -28.57 17.66
C HIS A 389 11.91 -30.04 17.29
N PHE A 390 10.66 -30.47 17.24
CA PHE A 390 10.36 -31.84 16.89
C PHE A 390 10.80 -32.16 15.46
N ARG A 391 10.63 -31.24 14.50
CA ARG A 391 11.11 -31.40 13.12
C ARG A 391 12.63 -31.39 13.02
N ASP A 392 13.32 -30.61 13.85
CA ASP A 392 14.80 -30.63 13.91
C ASP A 392 15.33 -31.97 14.43
N LEU A 393 14.56 -32.65 15.31
CA LEU A 393 14.92 -33.95 15.89
C LEU A 393 14.51 -35.14 15.03
N VAL A 394 13.36 -35.04 14.39
CA VAL A 394 12.75 -36.07 13.54
C VAL A 394 12.69 -35.46 12.16
N ILE A 395 13.66 -35.77 11.29
CA ILE A 395 13.77 -35.24 9.91
C ILE A 395 12.45 -35.49 9.16
N LEU A 396 11.51 -34.59 9.32
CA LEU A 396 10.19 -34.61 8.73
C LEU A 396 10.18 -33.55 7.64
N PRO A 397 9.56 -33.83 6.49
CA PRO A 397 9.37 -32.81 5.47
C PRO A 397 8.56 -31.66 6.07
N SER A 398 9.10 -30.44 5.98
CA SER A 398 8.34 -29.24 6.29
C SER A 398 7.12 -29.19 5.37
N PRO A 399 5.92 -28.83 5.88
CA PRO A 399 4.77 -28.60 5.03
C PRO A 399 5.16 -27.56 3.98
N THR A 400 4.68 -27.74 2.75
CA THR A 400 4.83 -26.67 1.76
C THR A 400 4.12 -25.41 2.27
N PHE A 401 4.61 -24.23 1.87
CA PHE A 401 3.97 -22.95 2.21
C PHE A 401 2.45 -23.00 2.02
N ARG A 402 1.99 -23.64 0.94
CA ARG A 402 0.58 -23.78 0.58
C ARG A 402 -0.20 -24.76 1.46
N GLU A 403 0.42 -25.83 1.95
CA GLU A 403 -0.23 -26.75 2.88
C GLU A 403 -0.64 -26.08 4.20
N TRP A 404 0.03 -25.00 4.60
CA TRP A 404 -0.37 -24.19 5.76
C TRP A 404 -1.65 -23.39 5.51
N PHE A 405 -1.89 -22.95 4.28
CA PHE A 405 -3.07 -22.14 3.92
C PHE A 405 -4.27 -22.97 3.50
N ASP A 406 -4.03 -24.16 2.92
CA ASP A 406 -5.09 -25.04 2.43
C ASP A 406 -5.72 -25.88 3.56
N LYS A 407 -5.05 -26.04 4.72
CA LYS A 407 -5.49 -26.98 5.75
C LYS A 407 -6.59 -26.50 6.67
N GLU A 408 -6.71 -25.22 6.99
CA GLU A 408 -7.81 -24.72 7.83
C GLU A 408 -7.76 -23.18 7.95
N SER A 409 -8.93 -22.52 7.94
CA SER A 409 -9.22 -21.23 8.62
C SER A 409 -9.09 -19.87 7.92
N MET A 410 -8.65 -19.74 6.65
CA MET A 410 -8.73 -18.42 5.97
C MET A 410 -10.19 -18.01 5.67
N PRO A 411 -10.60 -16.74 5.87
CA PRO A 411 -11.90 -16.26 5.43
C PRO A 411 -12.12 -16.55 3.95
N THR A 412 -13.32 -17.01 3.57
CA THR A 412 -13.65 -17.39 2.18
C THR A 412 -13.34 -16.28 1.17
N THR A 413 -13.46 -15.01 1.57
CA THR A 413 -13.08 -13.85 0.75
C THR A 413 -11.58 -13.85 0.40
N ILE A 414 -10.70 -14.14 1.36
CA ILE A 414 -9.25 -14.20 1.14
C ILE A 414 -8.90 -15.43 0.30
N GLN A 415 -9.55 -16.57 0.53
CA GLN A 415 -9.36 -17.76 -0.32
C GLN A 415 -9.76 -17.51 -1.77
N ASN A 416 -10.88 -16.81 -2.00
CA ASN A 416 -11.34 -16.46 -3.34
C ASN A 416 -10.39 -15.46 -4.02
N LEU A 417 -9.88 -14.47 -3.29
CA LEU A 417 -8.88 -13.53 -3.79
C LEU A 417 -7.56 -14.25 -4.12
N ASP A 418 -7.08 -15.08 -3.20
CA ASP A 418 -5.85 -15.85 -3.39
C ASP A 418 -5.96 -16.75 -4.62
N LYS A 419 -7.09 -17.46 -4.81
CA LYS A 419 -7.35 -18.24 -6.03
C LYS A 419 -7.36 -17.37 -7.29
N LEU A 420 -8.02 -16.21 -7.23
CA LEU A 420 -8.07 -15.27 -8.34
C LEU A 420 -6.67 -14.76 -8.71
N PHE A 421 -5.81 -14.47 -7.74
CA PHE A 421 -4.44 -14.03 -8.00
C PHE A 421 -3.52 -15.15 -8.49
N ARG A 422 -3.75 -16.40 -8.11
CA ARG A 422 -3.07 -17.56 -8.72
C ARG A 422 -3.35 -17.64 -10.22
N ASP A 423 -4.60 -17.42 -10.63
CA ASP A 423 -4.99 -17.46 -12.05
C ASP A 423 -4.39 -16.30 -12.88
N PHE A 424 -3.94 -15.21 -12.22
CA PHE A 424 -3.26 -14.09 -12.87
C PHE A 424 -1.73 -14.22 -12.93
N SER A 425 -1.13 -15.06 -12.09
CA SER A 425 0.32 -15.20 -11.92
C SER A 425 0.91 -16.47 -12.55
N GLY A 426 0.07 -17.37 -13.07
CA GLY A 426 0.46 -18.50 -13.93
C GLY A 426 0.25 -18.21 -15.40
#